data_AF-A0A5B0SJN5-F1
#
_entry.id   AF-A0A5B0SJN5-F1
#
_cell.length_a   1.000
_cell.length_b   1.000
_cell.length_c   1.000
_cell.angle_alpha   90.00
_cell.angle_beta   90.00
_cell.angle_gamma   90.00
#
_symmetry.space_group_name_H-M   'P 1'
#
loop_
_entity.id
_entity.type
_entity.pdbx_description
1 polymer ?
#
loop_
_entity_poly.entity_id
_entity_poly.type
_entity_poly.pdbx_seq_one_letter_code
_entity_poly.pdbx_strand_id
1 'polypeptide(L)'
;MRRDVQQVFLATPHAKQVMMFSATLSKEIRPVCKKFMQNPLEIYVDDEAKLTLHGLQQHFVKIDEAAKNRKLNDLLDTLEFNQVCLYTPLFPLFRSYPTCFFEN
;
A
#
# COMPACT_ATOMS: atom_id res chain seq x y z
N MET A 1 -8.10 9.81 11.17
CA MET A 1 -8.40 8.40 10.83
C MET A 1 -8.61 7.50 12.05
N ARG A 2 -7.65 7.28 12.96
CA ARG A 2 -7.86 6.39 14.13
C ARG A 2 -9.04 6.83 15.01
N ARG A 3 -9.16 8.13 15.29
CA ARG A 3 -10.26 8.70 16.08
C ARG A 3 -11.61 8.44 15.42
N ASP A 4 -11.69 8.65 14.12
CA ASP A 4 -12.95 8.56 13.35
C ASP A 4 -13.43 7.10 13.29
N VAL A 5 -12.51 6.16 13.07
CA VAL A 5 -12.82 4.71 13.11
C VAL A 5 -13.30 4.29 14.49
N GLN A 6 -12.68 4.80 15.56
CA GLN A 6 -13.12 4.53 16.93
C GLN A 6 -14.53 5.08 17.22
N GLN A 7 -14.84 6.29 16.73
CA GLN A 7 -16.17 6.87 16.90
C GLN A 7 -17.25 6.03 16.20
N VAL A 8 -17.01 5.63 14.95
CA VAL A 8 -17.93 4.74 14.21
C VAL A 8 -18.07 3.39 14.92
N PHE A 9 -16.97 2.82 15.40
CA PHE A 9 -17.00 1.55 16.11
C PHE A 9 -17.84 1.61 17.40
N LEU A 10 -17.72 2.70 18.17
CA LEU A 10 -18.50 2.91 19.39
C LEU A 10 -19.97 3.21 19.13
N ALA A 11 -20.31 3.78 17.97
CA ALA A 11 -21.69 4.00 17.55
C ALA A 11 -22.43 2.72 17.10
N THR A 12 -21.72 1.60 16.95
CA THR A 12 -22.33 0.30 16.58
C THR A 12 -22.53 -0.59 17.81
N PRO A 13 -23.48 -1.55 17.77
CA PRO A 13 -23.76 -2.46 18.89
C PRO A 13 -22.51 -3.17 19.44
N HIS A 14 -22.50 -3.44 20.75
CA HIS A 14 -21.36 -4.11 21.40
C HIS A 14 -21.20 -5.57 20.95
N ALA A 15 -22.31 -6.29 20.77
CA ALA A 15 -22.31 -7.64 20.25
C ALA A 15 -22.36 -7.62 18.72
N LYS A 16 -21.19 -7.74 18.08
CA LYS A 16 -21.04 -7.80 16.62
C LYS A 16 -19.81 -8.60 16.22
N GLN A 17 -19.84 -9.20 15.04
CA GLN A 17 -18.66 -9.79 14.44
C GLN A 17 -17.78 -8.68 13.84
N VAL A 18 -16.48 -8.73 14.13
CA VAL A 18 -15.49 -7.78 13.63
C VAL A 18 -14.39 -8.55 12.92
N MET A 19 -14.08 -8.14 11.70
CA MET A 19 -13.02 -8.74 10.89
C MET A 19 -12.02 -7.66 10.47
N MET A 20 -10.74 -8.02 10.41
CA MET A 20 -9.66 -7.14 9.97
C MET A 20 -8.81 -7.87 8.94
N PHE A 21 -8.48 -7.18 7.85
CA PHE A 21 -7.64 -7.70 6.76
C PHE A 21 -6.48 -6.73 6.54
N SER A 22 -5.26 -7.25 6.46
CA SER A 22 -4.08 -6.47 6.09
C SER A 22 -3.08 -7.36 5.37
N ALA A 23 -2.47 -6.85 4.31
CA ALA A 23 -1.35 -7.52 3.64
C ALA A 23 -0.09 -7.56 4.51
N THR A 24 0.07 -6.57 5.40
CA THR A 24 1.20 -6.50 6.34
C THR A 24 0.68 -6.23 7.75
N LEU A 25 1.09 -7.03 8.72
CA LEU A 25 0.68 -6.85 10.12
C LEU A 25 1.89 -7.03 11.05
N SER A 26 2.54 -5.91 11.39
CA SER A 26 3.66 -5.91 12.32
C SER A 26 3.23 -6.34 13.72
N LYS A 27 4.15 -6.95 14.47
CA LYS A 27 3.89 -7.44 15.84
C LYS A 27 3.41 -6.35 16.78
N GLU A 28 3.86 -5.11 16.58
CA GLU A 28 3.52 -3.93 17.39
C GLU A 28 2.06 -3.49 17.24
N ILE A 29 1.45 -3.72 16.08
CA ILE A 29 0.07 -3.28 15.79
C ILE A 29 -0.96 -4.32 16.27
N ARG A 30 -0.57 -5.59 16.41
CA ARG A 30 -1.45 -6.70 16.81
C ARG A 30 -2.25 -6.41 18.10
N PRO A 31 -1.66 -5.89 19.19
CA PRO A 31 -2.41 -5.58 20.41
C PRO A 31 -3.49 -4.52 20.21
N VAL A 32 -3.30 -3.60 19.25
CA VAL A 32 -4.29 -2.58 18.92
C VAL A 32 -5.48 -3.21 18.20
N CYS A 33 -5.23 -4.08 17.21
CA CYS A 33 -6.27 -4.81 16.49
C CYS A 33 -7.12 -5.67 17.42
N LYS A 34 -6.49 -6.41 18.36
CA LYS A 34 -7.19 -7.28 19.30
C LYS A 34 -8.16 -6.52 20.22
N LYS A 35 -7.96 -5.22 20.48
CA LYS A 35 -8.89 -4.41 21.29
C LYS A 35 -10.26 -4.22 20.63
N PHE A 36 -10.36 -4.40 19.31
CA PHE A 36 -11.62 -4.25 18.58
C PHE A 36 -12.35 -5.59 18.37
N MET A 37 -11.74 -6.71 18.73
CA MET A 37 -12.25 -8.05 18.47
C MET A 37 -12.38 -8.84 19.78
N GLN A 38 -13.36 -9.75 19.85
CA GLN A 38 -13.53 -10.67 20.98
C GLN A 38 -13.18 -12.08 20.50
N ASN A 39 -12.16 -12.70 21.10
CA ASN A 39 -11.64 -14.03 20.73
C ASN A 39 -11.55 -14.28 19.20
N PRO A 40 -10.81 -13.45 18.43
CA PRO A 40 -10.75 -13.59 16.99
C PRO A 40 -10.02 -14.87 16.56
N LEU A 41 -10.45 -15.45 15.43
CA LEU A 41 -9.65 -16.42 14.70
C LEU A 41 -8.48 -15.70 14.03
N GLU A 42 -7.26 -16.10 14.36
CA GLU A 42 -6.03 -15.49 13.83
C GLU A 42 -5.45 -16.37 12.72
N ILE A 43 -5.54 -15.91 11.48
CA ILE A 43 -4.95 -16.56 10.31
C ILE A 43 -3.73 -15.74 9.89
N TYR A 44 -2.55 -16.32 10.03
CA TYR A 44 -1.29 -15.70 9.61
C TYR A 44 -0.74 -16.42 8.39
N VAL A 45 -0.40 -15.66 7.36
CA VAL A 45 0.41 -16.13 6.25
C VAL A 45 1.85 -15.71 6.56
N ASP A 46 2.46 -16.40 7.53
CA ASP A 46 3.86 -16.18 7.92
C ASP A 46 4.78 -16.82 6.87
N ASP A 47 4.93 -16.13 5.74
CA ASP A 47 6.04 -16.38 4.82
C ASP A 47 6.51 -15.01 4.32
N GLU A 48 7.47 -14.43 5.04
CA GLU A 48 8.22 -13.26 4.56
C GLU A 48 8.83 -13.51 3.16
N ALA A 49 9.05 -14.79 2.81
CA ALA A 49 9.49 -15.26 1.50
C ALA A 49 8.37 -15.44 0.44
N LYS A 50 7.08 -15.47 0.83
CA LYS A 50 5.93 -15.50 -0.11
C LYS A 50 5.25 -14.14 -0.28
N LEU A 51 5.60 -13.15 0.55
CA LEU A 51 5.17 -11.76 0.34
C LEU A 51 5.85 -11.13 -0.88
N THR A 52 7.01 -11.64 -1.28
CA THR A 52 7.56 -11.36 -2.61
C THR A 52 6.74 -12.16 -3.62
N LEU A 53 5.85 -11.47 -4.34
CA LEU A 53 5.08 -12.07 -5.43
C LEU A 53 6.03 -12.84 -6.37
N HIS A 54 5.81 -14.16 -6.51
CA HIS A 54 6.55 -14.97 -7.47
C HIS A 54 6.32 -14.40 -8.88
N GLY A 55 7.40 -14.00 -9.55
CA GLY A 55 7.35 -13.31 -10.85
C GLY A 55 7.49 -11.78 -10.77
N LEU A 56 7.50 -11.18 -9.58
CA LEU A 56 7.78 -9.75 -9.41
C LEU A 56 9.29 -9.49 -9.40
N GLN A 57 9.79 -8.87 -10.47
CA GLN A 57 11.16 -8.41 -10.55
C GLN A 57 11.29 -7.04 -9.87
N GLN A 58 12.18 -6.93 -8.89
CA GLN A 58 12.42 -5.70 -8.13
C GLN A 58 13.83 -5.19 -8.42
N HIS A 59 13.94 -3.93 -8.84
CA HIS A 59 15.20 -3.26 -9.14
C HIS A 59 15.30 -1.94 -8.38
N PHE A 60 16.53 -1.53 -8.04
CA PHE A 60 16.79 -0.21 -7.47
C PHE A 60 17.87 0.51 -8.27
N VAL A 61 17.75 1.84 -8.37
CA VAL A 61 18.75 2.69 -9.00
C VAL A 61 19.05 3.87 -8.08
N LYS A 62 20.31 4.02 -7.70
CA LYS A 62 20.77 5.17 -6.92
C LYS A 62 21.09 6.33 -7.86
N ILE A 63 20.33 7.41 -7.76
CA ILE A 63 20.49 8.64 -8.57
C ILE A 63 20.15 9.87 -7.74
N ASP A 64 20.68 11.01 -8.17
CA ASP A 64 20.33 12.31 -7.61
C ASP A 64 18.92 12.74 -8.02
N GLU A 65 18.27 13.55 -7.18
CA GLU A 65 16.88 13.97 -7.38
C GLU A 65 16.65 14.70 -8.70
N ALA A 66 17.59 15.58 -9.08
CA ALA A 66 17.52 16.32 -10.35
C ALA A 66 17.54 15.40 -11.59
N ALA A 67 18.14 14.21 -11.48
CA ALA A 67 18.24 13.26 -12.58
C ALA A 67 17.04 12.29 -12.66
N LYS A 68 16.16 12.25 -11.64
CA LYS A 68 15.03 11.31 -11.59
C LYS A 68 14.08 11.45 -12.77
N ASN A 69 13.73 12.68 -13.16
CA ASN A 69 12.79 12.91 -14.27
C ASN A 69 13.34 12.41 -15.60
N ARG A 70 14.62 12.66 -15.88
CA ARG A 70 15.28 12.16 -17.09
C ARG A 70 15.32 10.64 -17.10
N LYS A 71 15.77 10.03 -15.99
CA LYS A 71 15.87 8.57 -15.89
C LYS A 71 14.51 7.88 -15.97
N LEU A 72 13.46 8.51 -15.42
CA LEU A 72 12.10 8.01 -15.52
C LEU A 72 11.62 8.01 -16.98
N ASN A 73 11.81 9.10 -17.72
CA ASN A 73 11.44 9.16 -19.13
C ASN A 73 12.20 8.09 -19.94
N ASP A 74 13.50 7.96 -19.72
CA ASP A 74 14.29 6.91 -20.38
C ASP A 74 13.71 5.51 -20.10
N LEU A 75 13.24 5.23 -18.88
CA LEU A 75 12.61 3.95 -18.53
C LEU A 75 11.23 3.76 -19.17
N LEU A 76 10.43 4.82 -19.25
CA LEU A 76 9.10 4.78 -19.88
C LEU A 76 9.21 4.55 -21.41
N ASP A 77 10.24 5.08 -22.05
CA ASP A 77 10.49 4.90 -23.49
C ASP A 77 11.13 3.54 -23.81
N THR A 78 11.94 2.99 -22.90
CA THR A 78 12.69 1.74 -23.12
C THR A 78 11.89 0.48 -22.76
N LEU A 79 11.01 0.56 -21.76
CA LEU A 79 10.28 -0.61 -21.24
C LEU A 79 8.91 -0.72 -21.89
N GLU A 80 8.55 -1.93 -22.33
CA GLU A 80 7.20 -2.25 -22.80
C GLU A 80 6.32 -2.69 -21.62
N PHE A 81 5.25 -1.93 -21.35
CA PHE A 81 4.24 -2.25 -20.33
C PHE A 81 2.85 -1.84 -20.83
N ASN A 82 1.81 -2.51 -20.33
CA ASN A 82 0.42 -2.13 -20.63
C ASN A 82 0.02 -0.87 -19.84
N GLN A 83 0.27 -0.88 -18.53
CA GLN A 83 -0.01 0.23 -17.63
C GLN A 83 1.10 0.35 -16.58
N VAL A 84 1.34 1.57 -16.10
CA VAL A 84 2.37 1.88 -15.10
C VAL A 84 1.81 2.73 -13.96
N CYS A 85 2.13 2.35 -12.73
CA CYS A 85 1.82 3.12 -11.53
C CYS A 85 3.09 3.79 -10.99
N LEU A 86 3.07 5.12 -10.88
CA LEU A 86 4.18 5.91 -10.34
C LEU A 86 3.79 6.52 -9.00
N TYR A 87 4.56 6.22 -7.95
CA TYR A 87 4.36 6.78 -6.61
C TYR A 87 5.30 7.97 -6.40
N THR A 88 4.73 9.16 -6.18
CA THR A 88 5.48 10.38 -5.84
C THR A 88 5.03 10.92 -4.49
N PRO A 89 5.94 11.51 -3.69
CA PRO A 89 5.58 12.07 -2.38
C PRO A 89 4.84 13.41 -2.48
N LEU A 90 4.84 14.08 -3.65
CA LEU A 90 4.34 15.45 -3.79
C LEU A 90 3.50 15.63 -5.06
N PHE A 91 2.35 16.30 -4.89
CA PHE A 91 1.35 16.56 -5.93
C PHE A 91 1.78 17.42 -7.15
N PRO A 92 2.71 18.40 -7.08
CA PRO A 92 3.00 19.27 -8.21
C PRO A 92 3.79 18.58 -9.34
N LEU A 93 4.39 17.40 -9.10
CA LEU A 93 5.00 16.57 -10.16
C LEU A 93 3.95 15.95 -11.10
N PHE A 94 2.71 15.75 -10.63
CA PHE A 94 1.62 15.24 -11.46
C PHE A 94 1.20 16.23 -12.57
N ARG A 95 1.45 17.53 -12.38
CA ARG A 95 1.12 18.55 -13.39
C ARG A 95 1.96 18.44 -14.67
N SER A 96 3.14 17.82 -14.60
CA SER A 96 4.01 17.65 -15.77
C SER A 96 3.69 16.42 -16.62
N TYR A 97 2.96 15.43 -16.08
CA TYR A 97 2.60 14.19 -16.78
C TYR A 97 1.12 13.82 -16.53
N PRO A 98 0.16 14.59 -17.05
CA PRO A 98 -1.27 14.36 -16.82
C PRO A 98 -1.86 13.18 -17.59
N THR A 99 -1.13 12.54 -18.51
CA THR A 99 -1.64 11.50 -19.42
C THR A 99 -1.64 10.07 -18.85
N CYS A 100 -1.00 9.83 -17.71
CA CYS A 100 -1.08 8.53 -17.02
C CYS A 100 -2.19 8.57 -15.96
N PHE A 101 -3.42 8.86 -16.37
CA PHE A 101 -4.58 8.71 -15.49
C PHE A 101 -5.35 7.46 -15.85
N PHE A 102 -5.52 6.59 -14.85
CA PHE A 102 -6.47 5.50 -14.81
C PHE A 102 -7.86 5.98 -15.31
N GLU A 103 -8.29 5.48 -16.46
CA GLU A 103 -9.72 5.20 -16.69
C GLU A 103 -9.88 3.68 -16.61
N ASN A 104 -10.76 3.25 -15.71
CA ASN A 104 -11.30 1.87 -15.69
C ASN A 104 -12.17 1.64 -16.91
#